data_AF-A0A955HVW8-F1
#
_entry.id   AF-A0A955HVW8-F1
#
_cell.length_a   1.000
_cell.length_b   1.000
_cell.length_c   1.000
_cell.angle_alpha   90.00
_cell.angle_beta   90.00
_cell.angle_gamma   90.00
#
_symmetry.space_group_name_H-M   'P 1'
#
loop_
_entity.id
_entity.type
_entity.pdbx_description
1 polymer ?
#
loop_
_entity_poly.entity_id
_entity_poly.type
_entity_poly.pdbx_seq_one_letter_code
_entity_poly.pdbx_strand_id
1 'polypeptide(L)'
;MRWRLLFADLLARVTFSISTGMMIEIGIAGMTLMQSVYARLSMLPVVILMARPYGIFRDWVLRKANVKVDKKGRPAKGSRLRYFIVNPIAYAFFFCPQYGFILWIEGATWPQVWKAVGSIAIGSPLLGALFGLWMDFVRVRIFRIPPQLDQQSSEESS
;
A
#
# COMPACT_ATOMS: atom_id res chain seq x y z
N MET A 1 -14.07 9.70 -13.97
CA MET A 1 -12.93 9.89 -13.04
C MET A 1 -12.48 8.61 -12.29
N ARG A 2 -13.36 7.61 -12.06
CA ARG A 2 -13.06 6.40 -11.24
C ARG A 2 -12.01 5.43 -11.82
N TRP A 3 -11.96 5.24 -13.14
CA TRP A 3 -11.03 4.32 -13.80
C TRP A 3 -9.55 4.75 -13.70
N ARG A 4 -9.25 6.04 -13.79
CA ARG A 4 -7.88 6.56 -13.61
C ARG A 4 -7.34 6.27 -12.21
N LEU A 5 -8.18 6.43 -11.19
CA LEU A 5 -7.82 6.10 -9.81
C LEU A 5 -7.70 4.58 -9.62
N LEU A 6 -8.50 3.79 -10.34
CA LEU A 6 -8.37 2.33 -10.43
C LEU A 6 -6.99 1.91 -10.91
N PHE A 7 -6.59 2.42 -12.07
CA PHE A 7 -5.28 2.12 -12.65
C PHE A 7 -4.12 2.69 -11.83
N ALA A 8 -4.27 3.88 -11.24
CA ALA A 8 -3.22 4.48 -10.42
C ALA A 8 -2.88 3.61 -9.19
N ASP A 9 -3.90 3.11 -8.49
CA ASP A 9 -3.69 2.28 -7.30
C ASP A 9 -3.16 0.89 -7.65
N LEU A 10 -3.62 0.31 -8.76
CA LEU A 10 -3.10 -0.95 -9.28
C LEU A 10 -1.63 -0.81 -9.65
N LEU A 11 -1.29 0.22 -10.44
CA LEU A 11 0.07 0.49 -10.85
C LEU A 11 0.96 0.75 -9.64
N ALA A 12 0.52 1.59 -8.70
CA ALA A 12 1.25 1.84 -7.46
C ALA A 12 1.54 0.55 -6.69
N ARG A 13 0.54 -0.32 -6.53
CA ARG A 13 0.71 -1.55 -5.74
C ARG A 13 1.58 -2.59 -6.43
N VAL A 14 1.40 -2.80 -7.72
CA VAL A 14 2.19 -3.76 -8.50
C VAL A 14 3.65 -3.30 -8.58
N THR A 15 3.89 -2.04 -8.93
CA THR A 15 5.26 -1.50 -9.02
C THR A 15 5.96 -1.52 -7.67
N PHE A 16 5.28 -1.13 -6.59
CA PHE A 16 5.86 -1.18 -5.25
C PHE A 16 6.19 -2.61 -4.82
N SER A 17 5.28 -3.55 -5.06
CA SER A 17 5.52 -4.96 -4.79
C SER A 17 6.76 -5.44 -5.53
N ILE A 18 6.88 -5.17 -6.84
CA ILE A 18 8.03 -5.58 -7.67
C ILE A 18 9.33 -5.00 -7.11
N SER A 19 9.41 -3.69 -6.95
CA SER A 19 10.62 -3.03 -6.47
C SER A 19 11.03 -3.52 -5.08
N THR A 20 10.14 -3.44 -4.10
CA THR A 20 10.48 -3.78 -2.71
C THR A 20 10.73 -5.27 -2.53
N GLY A 21 9.86 -6.13 -3.07
CA GLY A 21 10.04 -7.56 -2.86
C GLY A 21 11.27 -8.10 -3.60
N MET A 22 11.66 -7.58 -4.77
CA MET A 22 12.86 -8.06 -5.47
C MET A 22 14.10 -7.63 -4.70
N MET A 23 14.10 -6.42 -4.13
CA MET A 23 15.16 -5.99 -3.22
C MET A 23 15.30 -6.92 -2.01
N ILE A 24 14.18 -7.34 -1.39
CA ILE A 24 14.20 -8.23 -0.23
C ILE A 24 14.60 -9.66 -0.64
N GLU A 25 14.02 -10.22 -1.69
CA GLU A 25 14.21 -11.61 -2.08
C GLU A 25 15.59 -11.87 -2.67
N ILE A 26 16.09 -10.98 -3.52
CA ILE A 26 17.42 -11.11 -4.13
C ILE A 26 18.49 -10.63 -3.16
N GLY A 27 18.25 -9.51 -2.47
CA GLY A 27 19.23 -8.89 -1.60
C GLY A 27 19.40 -9.58 -0.24
N ILE A 28 18.30 -10.07 0.36
CA ILE A 28 18.31 -10.64 1.72
C ILE A 28 18.09 -12.15 1.67
N ALA A 29 17.11 -12.63 0.90
CA ALA A 29 16.75 -14.06 0.89
C ALA A 29 17.61 -14.91 -0.08
N GLY A 30 18.41 -14.30 -0.96
CA GLY A 30 19.27 -15.00 -1.91
C GLY A 30 18.51 -15.80 -2.98
N MET A 31 17.24 -15.46 -3.24
CA MET A 31 16.43 -16.14 -4.26
C MET A 31 16.83 -15.75 -5.67
N THR A 32 16.67 -16.68 -6.62
CA THR A 32 16.87 -16.39 -8.05
C THR A 32 15.75 -15.50 -8.60
N LEU A 33 16.05 -14.74 -9.66
CA LEU A 33 15.08 -13.85 -10.32
C LEU A 33 13.80 -14.59 -10.74
N MET A 34 13.93 -15.82 -11.25
CA MET A 34 12.79 -16.61 -11.70
C MET A 34 11.91 -17.05 -10.53
N GLN A 35 12.50 -17.47 -9.41
CA GLN A 35 11.74 -17.82 -8.20
C GLN A 35 10.96 -16.62 -7.67
N SER A 36 11.58 -15.43 -7.65
CA SER A 36 10.90 -14.18 -7.30
C SER A 36 9.69 -13.92 -8.22
N VAL A 37 9.86 -14.07 -9.54
CA VAL A 37 8.78 -13.88 -10.52
C VAL A 37 7.63 -14.87 -10.30
N TYR A 38 7.91 -16.15 -10.06
CA TYR A 38 6.89 -17.16 -9.80
C TYR A 38 6.10 -16.89 -8.52
N ALA A 39 6.77 -16.55 -7.41
CA ALA A 39 6.11 -16.19 -6.16
C ALA A 39 5.13 -15.02 -6.35
N ARG A 40 5.53 -14.04 -7.16
CA ARG A 40 4.71 -12.86 -7.45
C ARG A 40 3.53 -13.16 -8.36
N LEU A 41 3.71 -14.00 -9.37
CA LEU A 41 2.63 -14.45 -10.24
C LEU A 41 1.54 -15.15 -9.42
N SER A 42 1.93 -15.95 -8.44
CA SER A 42 1.00 -16.60 -7.49
C SER A 42 0.20 -15.57 -6.67
N MET A 43 0.86 -14.53 -6.18
CA MET A 43 0.23 -13.50 -5.33
C MET A 43 -0.51 -12.40 -6.12
N LEU A 44 -0.27 -12.30 -7.42
CA LEU A 44 -0.75 -11.23 -8.29
C LEU A 44 -2.28 -11.05 -8.27
N PRO A 45 -3.10 -12.12 -8.31
CA PRO A 45 -4.55 -12.01 -8.24
C PRO A 45 -5.02 -11.34 -6.95
N VAL A 46 -4.42 -11.72 -5.82
CA VAL A 46 -4.73 -11.16 -4.49
C VAL A 46 -4.32 -9.69 -4.43
N VAL A 47 -3.15 -9.35 -4.96
CA VAL A 47 -2.63 -7.98 -4.99
C VAL A 47 -3.54 -7.06 -5.82
N ILE A 48 -3.98 -7.51 -7.00
CA ILE A 48 -4.89 -6.75 -7.87
C ILE A 48 -6.22 -6.52 -7.15
N LEU A 49 -6.80 -7.57 -6.57
CA LEU A 49 -8.08 -7.51 -5.87
C LEU A 49 -8.02 -6.49 -4.72
N MET A 50 -6.92 -6.50 -3.96
CA MET A 50 -6.77 -5.66 -2.77
C MET A 50 -6.34 -4.22 -3.07
N ALA A 51 -5.81 -3.93 -4.27
CA ALA A 51 -5.24 -2.63 -4.63
C ALA A 51 -6.16 -1.44 -4.29
N ARG A 52 -7.44 -1.58 -4.61
CA ARG A 52 -8.43 -0.50 -4.50
C ARG A 52 -9.14 -0.42 -3.17
N PRO A 53 -9.58 -1.54 -2.57
CA PRO A 53 -10.04 -1.54 -1.19
C PRO A 53 -9.03 -0.84 -0.27
N TYR A 54 -7.74 -1.13 -0.43
CA TYR A 54 -6.69 -0.46 0.33
C TYR A 54 -6.65 1.06 0.08
N GLY A 55 -6.67 1.50 -1.18
CA GLY A 55 -6.64 2.93 -1.50
C GLY A 55 -7.81 3.69 -0.89
N ILE A 56 -9.02 3.13 -0.98
CA ILE A 56 -10.22 3.72 -0.37
C ILE A 56 -10.09 3.81 1.15
N PHE A 57 -9.65 2.71 1.78
CA PHE A 57 -9.45 2.67 3.23
C PHE A 57 -8.37 3.67 3.69
N ARG A 58 -7.21 3.68 3.05
CA ARG A 58 -6.12 4.63 3.33
C ARG A 58 -6.62 6.06 3.24
N ASP A 59 -7.35 6.40 2.18
CA ASP A 59 -7.90 7.74 1.98
C ASP A 59 -8.93 8.09 3.07
N TRP A 60 -9.70 7.13 3.56
CA TRP A 60 -10.60 7.31 4.71
C TRP A 60 -9.84 7.52 6.02
N VAL A 61 -8.81 6.73 6.33
CA VAL A 61 -8.02 6.87 7.56
C VAL A 61 -7.25 8.21 7.57
N LEU A 62 -6.64 8.58 6.46
CA LEU A 62 -5.93 9.87 6.33
C LEU A 62 -6.87 11.06 6.53
N ARG A 63 -8.10 10.98 6.00
CA ARG A 63 -9.16 11.97 6.26
C ARG A 63 -9.53 12.04 7.73
N LYS A 64 -9.81 10.90 8.36
CA LYS A 64 -10.18 10.82 9.79
C LYS A 64 -9.06 11.36 10.70
N ALA A 65 -7.80 11.18 10.30
CA ALA A 65 -6.63 11.68 11.03
C ALA A 65 -6.24 13.14 10.69
N ASN A 66 -7.02 13.84 9.85
CA ASN A 66 -6.75 15.20 9.39
C ASN A 66 -5.35 15.35 8.76
N VAL A 67 -4.93 14.36 7.96
CA VAL A 67 -3.61 14.35 7.30
C VAL A 67 -3.71 15.02 5.95
N LYS A 68 -3.08 16.19 5.78
CA LYS A 68 -3.06 16.91 4.51
C LYS A 68 -1.90 16.48 3.61
N VAL A 69 -2.19 16.27 2.33
CA VAL A 69 -1.22 15.99 1.26
C VAL A 69 -1.23 17.18 0.31
N ASP A 70 -0.04 17.65 -0.07
CA ASP A 70 0.12 18.79 -0.96
C ASP A 70 -0.17 18.43 -2.44
N LYS A 71 -0.26 19.45 -3.29
CA LYS A 71 -0.45 19.30 -4.75
C LYS A 71 0.68 18.53 -5.45
N LYS A 72 1.78 18.26 -4.77
CA LYS A 72 2.92 17.48 -5.28
C LYS A 72 2.92 16.03 -4.78
N GLY A 73 1.89 15.61 -4.04
CA GLY A 73 1.77 14.25 -3.50
C GLY A 73 2.66 14.01 -2.28
N ARG A 74 2.99 15.04 -1.51
CA ARG A 74 3.82 14.94 -0.29
C ARG A 74 3.03 15.36 0.95
N PRO A 75 3.36 14.84 2.13
CA PRO A 75 2.72 15.29 3.36
C PRO A 75 3.01 16.76 3.65
N ALA A 76 1.95 17.53 3.92
CA ALA A 76 2.06 18.93 4.32
C ALA A 76 2.89 19.06 5.60
N LYS A 77 3.62 20.17 5.78
CA LYS A 77 4.59 20.36 6.88
C LYS A 77 3.99 20.06 8.26
N GLY A 78 2.74 20.48 8.51
CA GLY A 78 2.01 20.24 9.77
C GLY A 78 1.40 18.83 9.93
N SER A 79 1.39 18.00 8.88
CA SER A 79 0.77 16.66 8.90
C SER A 79 1.80 15.53 8.73
N ARG A 80 3.10 15.82 8.60
CA ARG A 80 4.14 14.81 8.34
C ARG A 80 4.16 13.68 9.38
N LEU A 81 4.19 14.03 10.66
CA LEU A 81 4.25 13.02 11.72
C LEU A 81 3.03 12.10 11.67
N ARG A 82 1.82 12.67 11.57
CA ARG A 82 0.57 11.90 11.44
C ARG A 82 0.58 11.04 10.18
N TYR A 83 1.06 11.57 9.05
CA TYR A 83 1.20 10.81 7.81
C TYR A 83 2.10 9.58 8.00
N PHE A 84 3.27 9.75 8.62
CA PHE A 84 4.22 8.66 8.86
C PHE A 84 3.77 7.69 9.96
N ILE A 85 2.76 8.00 10.76
CA ILE A 85 2.17 7.07 11.73
C ILE A 85 0.97 6.34 11.11
N VAL A 86 0.09 7.08 10.44
CA VAL A 86 -1.16 6.57 9.89
C VAL A 86 -0.92 5.62 8.72
N ASN A 87 0.02 5.92 7.82
CA ASN A 87 0.31 5.05 6.68
C ASN A 87 0.81 3.65 7.11
N PRO A 88 1.77 3.52 8.04
CA PRO A 88 2.13 2.25 8.67
C PRO A 88 0.95 1.47 9.23
N ILE A 89 0.10 2.12 10.03
CA ILE A 89 -1.03 1.47 10.68
C ILE A 89 -2.04 0.98 9.64
N ALA A 90 -2.40 1.85 8.69
CA ALA A 90 -3.31 1.50 7.61
C ALA A 90 -2.75 0.39 6.72
N TYR A 91 -1.44 0.40 6.48
CA TYR A 91 -0.74 -0.66 5.76
C TYR A 91 -0.80 -1.98 6.51
N ALA A 92 -0.38 -2.02 7.79
CA ALA A 92 -0.41 -3.23 8.61
C ALA A 92 -1.82 -3.84 8.69
N PHE A 93 -2.85 -3.01 8.84
CA PHE A 93 -4.24 -3.45 8.93
C PHE A 93 -4.70 -4.21 7.68
N PHE A 94 -4.26 -3.82 6.49
CA PHE A 94 -4.59 -4.51 5.23
C PHE A 94 -3.59 -5.60 4.85
N PHE A 95 -2.33 -5.39 5.19
CA PHE A 95 -1.24 -6.29 4.81
C PHE A 95 -1.26 -7.57 5.63
N CYS A 96 -1.57 -7.51 6.93
CA CYS A 96 -1.65 -8.70 7.78
C CYS A 96 -2.73 -9.70 7.32
N PRO A 97 -3.99 -9.29 7.07
CA PRO A 97 -4.99 -10.18 6.49
C PRO A 97 -4.64 -10.66 5.09
N GLN A 98 -4.08 -9.79 4.22
CA GLN A 98 -3.67 -10.17 2.87
C GLN A 98 -2.58 -11.25 2.90
N TYR A 99 -1.56 -11.06 3.73
CA TYR A 99 -0.44 -11.99 3.86
C TYR A 99 -0.88 -13.32 4.47
N GLY A 100 -1.73 -13.28 5.50
CA GLY A 100 -2.31 -14.49 6.08
C GLY A 100 -3.16 -15.27 5.08
N PHE A 101 -3.92 -14.58 4.22
CA PHE A 101 -4.70 -15.22 3.17
C PHE A 101 -3.83 -15.92 2.12
N ILE A 102 -2.71 -15.29 1.71
CA ILE A 102 -1.75 -15.89 0.79
C ILE A 102 -1.13 -17.15 1.40
N LEU A 103 -0.64 -17.07 2.64
CA LEU A 103 -0.06 -18.22 3.34
C LEU A 103 -1.07 -19.36 3.51
N TRP A 104 -2.34 -19.03 3.76
CA TRP A 104 -3.40 -20.02 3.87
C TRP A 104 -3.65 -20.75 2.54
N ILE A 105 -3.66 -20.03 1.42
CA ILE A 105 -3.75 -20.63 0.07
C ILE A 105 -2.53 -21.52 -0.22
N GLU A 106 -1.35 -21.12 0.24
CA GLU A 106 -0.11 -21.90 0.10
C GLU A 106 -0.06 -23.14 1.04
N GLY A 107 -1.08 -23.34 1.87
CA GLY A 107 -1.20 -24.52 2.73
C GLY A 107 -0.53 -24.39 4.11
N ALA A 108 -0.20 -23.17 4.55
CA ALA A 108 0.33 -22.94 5.89
C ALA A 108 -0.71 -23.22 6.98
N THR A 109 -0.28 -23.81 8.09
CA THR A 109 -1.16 -24.05 9.25
C THR A 109 -1.48 -22.76 10.00
N TRP A 110 -2.64 -22.68 10.67
CA TRP A 110 -3.04 -21.48 11.43
C TRP A 110 -1.97 -20.95 12.40
N PRO A 111 -1.25 -21.78 13.18
CA PRO A 111 -0.17 -21.29 14.03
C PRO A 111 1.02 -20.69 13.26
N GLN A 112 1.34 -21.23 12.08
CA GLN A 112 2.40 -20.68 11.22
C GLN A 112 1.97 -19.34 10.62
N VAL A 113 0.70 -19.21 10.20
CA VAL A 113 0.13 -17.96 9.71
C VAL A 113 0.25 -16.86 10.76
N TRP A 114 -0.19 -17.10 12.00
CA TRP A 114 -0.11 -16.08 13.06
C TRP A 114 1.33 -15.68 13.39
N LYS A 115 2.26 -16.64 13.45
CA LYS A 115 3.69 -16.36 13.67
C LYS A 115 4.29 -15.50 12.55
N ALA A 116 4.00 -15.84 11.30
CA ALA A 116 4.52 -15.13 10.13
C ALA A 116 3.90 -13.73 9.97
N VAL A 117 2.60 -13.59 10.26
CA VAL A 117 1.92 -12.28 10.27
C VAL A 117 2.49 -11.41 11.39
N GLY A 118 2.76 -11.98 12.58
CA GLY A 118 3.37 -11.25 13.69
C GLY A 118 4.76 -10.72 13.36
N SER A 119 5.61 -11.52 12.72
CA SER A 119 6.97 -11.09 12.35
C SER A 119 6.97 -10.00 11.28
N ILE A 120 6.10 -10.09 10.27
CA ILE A 120 6.05 -9.09 9.21
C ILE A 120 5.40 -7.79 9.68
N ALA A 121 4.46 -7.85 10.63
CA ALA A 121 3.83 -6.66 11.21
C ALA A 121 4.87 -5.71 11.82
N ILE A 122 5.93 -6.25 12.42
CA ILE A 122 7.02 -5.47 13.02
C ILE A 122 7.86 -4.75 11.94
N GLY A 123 8.09 -5.38 10.79
CA GLY A 123 8.81 -4.78 9.66
C GLY A 123 7.96 -3.86 8.77
N SER A 124 6.64 -3.98 8.86
CA SER A 124 5.67 -3.27 8.05
C SER A 124 5.62 -1.73 8.20
N PRO A 125 6.10 -1.08 9.29
CA PRO A 125 5.99 0.37 9.42
C PRO A 125 6.81 1.13 8.38
N LEU A 126 8.05 0.72 8.14
CA LEU A 126 8.88 1.36 7.13
C LEU A 126 8.25 1.22 5.73
N LEU A 127 7.75 0.01 5.43
CA LEU A 127 7.09 -0.28 4.15
C LEU A 127 5.80 0.51 3.97
N GLY A 128 4.97 0.63 5.01
CA GLY A 128 3.74 1.40 4.96
C GLY A 128 3.98 2.89 4.73
N ALA A 129 5.00 3.47 5.36
CA ALA A 129 5.42 4.85 5.13
C ALA A 129 5.91 5.07 3.69
N LEU A 130 6.80 4.20 3.18
CA LEU A 130 7.32 4.28 1.83
C LEU A 130 6.22 4.07 0.78
N PHE A 131 5.32 3.12 1.02
CA PHE A 131 4.21 2.84 0.13
C PHE A 131 3.25 4.02 0.03
N GLY A 132 2.94 4.67 1.16
CA GLY A 132 2.12 5.88 1.15
C GLY A 132 2.70 6.96 0.23
N LEU A 133 4.01 7.23 0.36
CA LEU A 133 4.69 8.23 -0.48
C LEU A 133 4.67 7.83 -1.95
N TRP A 134 4.92 6.54 -2.25
CA TRP A 134 4.90 6.02 -3.61
C TRP A 134 3.52 6.14 -4.24
N MET A 135 2.48 5.78 -3.49
CA MET A 135 1.10 5.83 -3.95
C MET A 135 0.66 7.25 -4.28
N ASP A 136 1.01 8.23 -3.43
CA ASP A 136 0.72 9.64 -3.69
C ASP A 136 1.53 10.18 -4.87
N PHE A 137 2.79 9.75 -5.01
CA PHE A 137 3.61 10.07 -6.17
C PHE A 137 2.98 9.56 -7.48
N VAL A 138 2.56 8.29 -7.54
CA VAL A 138 1.93 7.69 -8.72
C VAL A 138 0.63 8.42 -9.06
N ARG A 139 -0.24 8.66 -8.07
CA ARG A 139 -1.52 9.33 -8.27
C ARG A 139 -1.35 10.75 -8.79
N VAL A 140 -0.46 11.54 -8.19
CA VAL A 140 -0.30 12.97 -8.51
C VAL A 140 0.59 13.20 -9.73
N ARG A 141 1.72 12.48 -9.86
CA ARG A 141 2.73 12.77 -10.91
C ARG A 141 2.48 12.01 -12.19
N ILE A 142 2.06 10.74 -12.11
CA ILE A 142 1.80 9.92 -13.29
C ILE A 142 0.37 10.15 -13.78
N PHE A 143 -0.60 10.00 -12.87
CA PHE A 143 -2.01 10.06 -13.23
C PHE A 143 -2.64 11.44 -13.08
N ARG A 144 -1.93 12.46 -12.58
CA ARG A 144 -2.44 13.84 -12.38
C ARG A 144 -3.78 13.88 -11.65
N ILE A 145 -3.92 13.06 -10.61
CA ILE A 145 -5.10 13.01 -9.76
C ILE A 145 -4.89 13.99 -8.61
N PRO A 146 -5.78 14.96 -8.39
CA PRO A 146 -5.67 15.88 -7.26
C PRO A 146 -5.77 15.10 -5.94
N PRO A 147 -5.08 15.53 -4.88
CA PRO A 147 -5.23 14.94 -3.56
C PRO A 147 -6.71 15.00 -3.14
N GLN A 148 -7.30 13.86 -2.73
CA GLN A 148 -8.76 13.77 -2.54
C GLN A 148 -9.34 14.70 -1.47
N LEU A 149 -8.52 15.33 -0.62
CA LEU A 149 -8.95 16.35 0.34
C LEU A 149 -9.43 17.66 -0.31
N ASP A 150 -9.03 17.96 -1.55
CA ASP A 150 -9.44 19.19 -2.23
C ASP A 150 -10.77 19.04 -3.00
N GLN A 151 -11.25 17.82 -3.26
CA GLN A 151 -12.43 17.58 -4.11
C GLN A 151 -13.76 17.56 -3.35
N GLN A 152 -13.78 17.24 -2.06
CA GLN A 152 -15.03 17.24 -1.27
C GLN A 152 -15.31 18.56 -0.57
N SER A 153 -14.29 19.37 -0.22
CA SER A 153 -14.52 20.72 0.31
C SER A 153 -15.23 21.63 -0.71
N SER A 154 -15.09 21.34 -2.00
CA SER A 154 -15.80 21.99 -3.09
C SER A 154 -17.21 21.42 -3.35
N GLU A 155 -17.46 20.16 -2.99
CA GLU A 155 -18.81 19.55 -3.05
C GLU A 155 -19.66 19.84 -1.80
N GLU A 156 -19.08 20.03 -0.62
CA GLU A 156 -19.79 20.46 0.60
C GLU A 156 -20.09 21.97 0.65
N SER A 157 -19.56 22.74 -0.31
CA SER A 157 -19.80 24.19 -0.46
C SER A 157 -20.68 24.56 -1.66
N SER A 158 -21.30 23.55 -2.30
CA SER A 158 -22.30 23.71 -3.38
C SER A 158 -23.63 23.12 -2.95
#